data_AF-A0A6A5RC05-F1
#
_entry.id   AF-A0A6A5RC05-F1
#
_cell.length_a   1.000
_cell.length_b   1.000
_cell.length_c   1.000
_cell.angle_alpha   90.00
_cell.angle_beta   90.00
_cell.angle_gamma   90.00
#
_symmetry.space_group_name_H-M   'P 1'
#
loop_
_entity.id
_entity.type
_entity.pdbx_description
1 polymer ?
#
loop_
_entity_poly.entity_id
_entity_poly.type
_entity_poly.pdbx_seq_one_letter_code
_entity_poly.pdbx_strand_id
1 'polypeptide(L)'
;NLNLQQEDKLIRYIERCTRDSVPPTQSILKNFGSAVAQQEVSKSWITWFQHRHPDKLITKYNTSMDCRRHLADNKHKYKLYFNLLHSKM
;
A
#
# COMPACT_ATOMS: atom_id res chain seq x y z
N ASN A 1 0.26 8.13 -22.19
CA ASN A 1 0.16 6.66 -21.96
C ASN A 1 1.56 6.09 -21.87
N LEU A 2 1.86 5.32 -20.82
CA LEU A 2 3.14 4.63 -20.67
C LEU A 2 3.23 3.45 -21.65
N ASN A 3 4.42 3.21 -22.19
CA ASN A 3 4.72 2.02 -22.98
C ASN A 3 4.79 0.77 -22.05
N LEU A 4 4.50 -0.42 -22.58
CA LEU A 4 4.68 -1.72 -21.90
C LEU A 4 6.04 -1.86 -21.20
N GLN A 5 7.13 -1.41 -21.81
CA GLN A 5 8.46 -1.45 -21.19
C GLN A 5 8.59 -0.54 -19.97
N GLN A 6 7.96 0.62 -20.02
CA GLN A 6 7.93 1.58 -18.91
C GLN A 6 7.03 1.07 -17.77
N GLU A 7 5.91 0.44 -18.14
CA GLU A 7 4.97 -0.20 -17.23
C GLU A 7 5.63 -1.34 -16.45
N ASP A 8 6.41 -2.19 -17.13
CA ASP A 8 7.13 -3.29 -16.48
C ASP A 8 8.24 -2.80 -15.52
N LYS A 9 8.97 -1.74 -15.90
CA LYS A 9 9.92 -1.07 -14.97
C LYS A 9 9.21 -0.54 -13.72
N LEU A 10 8.04 0.07 -13.90
CA LEU A 10 7.25 0.62 -12.81
C LEU A 10 6.79 -0.48 -11.84
N ILE A 11 6.30 -1.62 -12.38
CA ILE A 11 5.89 -2.78 -11.59
C ILE A 11 7.05 -3.33 -10.77
N ARG A 12 8.22 -3.52 -11.38
CA ARG A 12 9.43 -3.98 -10.67
C ARG A 12 9.84 -3.04 -9.53
N TYR A 13 9.67 -1.74 -9.73
CA TYR A 13 9.95 -0.75 -8.68
C TYR A 13 8.94 -0.84 -7.53
N ILE A 14 7.65 -0.95 -7.83
CA ILE A 14 6.59 -1.15 -6.83
C ILE A 14 6.80 -2.43 -6.04
N GLU A 15 7.24 -3.50 -6.71
CA GLU A 15 7.58 -4.77 -6.06
C GLU A 15 8.71 -4.61 -5.05
N ARG A 16 9.74 -3.83 -5.39
CA ARG A 16 10.83 -3.47 -4.47
C ARG A 16 10.33 -2.65 -3.30
N CYS A 17 9.56 -1.58 -3.53
CA CYS A 17 8.99 -0.78 -2.44
C CYS A 17 8.16 -1.63 -1.48
N THR A 18 7.37 -2.56 -2.00
CA THR A 18 6.59 -3.47 -1.14
C THR A 18 7.49 -4.37 -0.31
N ARG A 19 8.56 -4.91 -0.91
CA ARG A 19 9.55 -5.74 -0.19
C ARG A 19 10.18 -4.96 0.97
N ASP A 20 10.41 -3.67 0.75
CA ASP A 20 10.93 -2.73 1.74
C ASP A 20 9.83 -2.21 2.70
N SER A 21 8.65 -2.87 2.73
CA SER A 21 7.50 -2.55 3.58
C SER A 21 6.88 -1.16 3.36
N VAL A 22 7.14 -0.54 2.20
CA VAL A 22 6.49 0.72 1.79
C VAL A 22 5.29 0.40 0.91
N PRO A 23 4.05 0.61 1.38
CA PRO A 23 2.87 0.33 0.58
C PRO A 23 2.77 1.32 -0.59
N PRO A 24 2.47 0.84 -1.81
CA PRO A 24 2.29 1.70 -2.97
C PRO A 24 0.94 2.45 -2.90
N THR A 25 0.93 3.61 -2.25
CA THR A 25 -0.23 4.50 -2.20
C THR A 25 -0.52 5.09 -3.59
N GLN A 26 -1.76 5.51 -3.87
CA GLN A 26 -2.12 6.16 -5.14
C GLN A 26 -1.24 7.39 -5.46
N SER A 27 -0.84 8.17 -4.45
CA SER A 27 0.08 9.30 -4.62
C SER A 27 1.46 8.87 -5.10
N ILE A 28 1.97 7.76 -4.55
CA ILE A 28 3.25 7.16 -4.94
C ILE A 28 3.17 6.64 -6.39
N LEU A 29 2.08 5.96 -6.74
CA LEU A 29 1.84 5.52 -8.12
C LEU A 29 1.76 6.68 -9.10
N LYS A 30 1.11 7.78 -8.71
CA LYS A 30 1.06 9.01 -9.51
C LYS A 30 2.45 9.60 -9.71
N ASN A 31 3.22 9.77 -8.63
CA ASN A 31 4.55 10.38 -8.69
C ASN A 31 5.51 9.54 -9.55
N PHE A 32 5.48 8.22 -9.40
CA PHE A 32 6.32 7.34 -10.22
C PHE A 32 5.83 7.25 -11.67
N GLY A 33 4.54 7.14 -11.90
CA GLY A 33 3.97 7.18 -13.24
C GLY A 33 4.38 8.47 -13.96
N SER A 34 4.32 9.61 -13.27
CA SER A 34 4.74 10.90 -13.80
C SER A 34 6.25 10.96 -14.08
N ALA A 35 7.08 10.43 -13.18
CA ALA A 35 8.52 10.39 -13.36
C ALA A 35 8.94 9.52 -14.57
N VAL A 36 8.29 8.36 -14.75
CA VAL A 36 8.58 7.46 -15.88
C VAL A 36 8.03 8.02 -17.20
N ALA A 37 6.86 8.67 -17.17
CA ALA A 37 6.24 9.26 -18.34
C ALA A 37 6.82 10.64 -18.72
N GLN A 38 7.67 11.22 -17.86
CA GLN A 38 8.19 12.59 -17.95
C GLN A 38 7.09 13.66 -18.10
N GLN A 39 5.87 13.33 -17.67
CA GLN A 39 4.69 14.18 -17.77
C GLN A 39 3.71 13.77 -16.67
N GLU A 40 2.83 14.68 -16.26
CA GLU A 40 1.86 14.36 -15.21
C GLU A 40 0.88 13.27 -15.67
N VAL A 41 0.78 12.18 -14.91
CA VAL A 41 -0.22 11.13 -15.17
C VAL A 41 -1.56 11.47 -14.54
N SER A 42 -2.63 11.19 -15.28
CA SER A 42 -4.00 11.47 -14.85
C SER A 42 -4.47 10.48 -13.78
N LYS A 43 -5.48 10.87 -12.99
CA LYS A 43 -6.15 9.94 -12.06
C LYS A 43 -6.74 8.74 -12.79
N SER A 44 -7.31 8.96 -13.98
CA SER A 44 -7.89 7.89 -14.80
C SER A 44 -6.85 6.83 -15.19
N TRP A 45 -5.60 7.25 -15.46
CA TRP A 45 -4.51 6.34 -15.73
C TRP A 45 -4.18 5.47 -14.49
N ILE A 46 -4.22 6.03 -13.27
CA ILE A 46 -3.99 5.27 -12.03
C ILE A 46 -5.07 4.19 -11.86
N THR A 47 -6.34 4.55 -12.06
CA THR A 47 -7.46 3.59 -11.98
C THR A 47 -7.30 2.48 -13.02
N TRP A 48 -6.97 2.83 -14.25
CA TRP A 48 -6.73 1.85 -15.31
C TRP A 48 -5.53 0.93 -15.00
N PHE A 49 -4.43 1.48 -14.49
CA PHE A 49 -3.23 0.73 -14.12
C PHE A 49 -3.52 -0.27 -12.98
N GLN A 50 -4.34 0.13 -12.00
CA GLN A 50 -4.80 -0.75 -10.92
C GLN A 50 -5.68 -1.88 -11.45
N HIS A 51 -6.60 -1.59 -12.38
CA HIS A 51 -7.43 -2.62 -13.01
C HIS A 51 -6.63 -3.60 -13.86
N ARG A 52 -5.55 -3.15 -14.49
CA ARG A 52 -4.69 -4.01 -15.32
C ARG A 52 -3.80 -4.94 -14.50
N HIS A 53 -3.41 -4.53 -13.29
CA HIS A 53 -2.48 -5.27 -12.43
C HIS A 53 -3.03 -5.51 -11.01
N PRO A 54 -4.17 -6.21 -10.86
CA PRO A 54 -4.82 -6.40 -9.57
C PRO A 54 -3.92 -7.14 -8.56
N ASP A 55 -3.26 -8.21 -9.00
CA ASP A 55 -2.50 -9.13 -8.13
C ASP A 55 -1.19 -8.51 -7.63
N LYS A 56 -0.64 -7.56 -8.39
CA LYS A 56 0.64 -6.89 -8.11
C LYS A 56 0.49 -5.76 -7.10
N LEU A 57 -0.72 -5.18 -6.97
CA LEU A 57 -0.98 -3.96 -6.20
C LEU A 57 -1.89 -4.19 -5.00
N ILE A 58 -3.00 -4.91 -5.19
CA ILE A 58 -4.07 -5.05 -4.17
C ILE A 58 -3.66 -6.01 -3.06
N THR A 59 -3.08 -7.15 -3.43
CA THR A 59 -2.64 -8.21 -2.50
C THR A 59 -1.67 -7.66 -1.46
N LYS A 60 -0.80 -6.74 -1.89
CA LYS A 60 0.27 -6.15 -1.08
C LYS A 60 -0.22 -5.04 -0.15
N TYR A 61 -1.24 -4.29 -0.58
CA TYR A 61 -1.90 -3.27 0.25
C TYR A 61 -2.68 -3.91 1.41
N ASN A 62 -3.41 -4.99 1.12
CA ASN A 62 -4.20 -5.71 2.11
C ASN A 62 -3.30 -6.30 3.21
N THR A 63 -2.15 -6.89 2.87
CA THR A 63 -1.20 -7.41 3.86
C THR A 63 -0.71 -6.33 4.83
N SER A 64 -0.33 -5.14 4.34
CA SER A 64 0.16 -4.05 5.21
C SER A 64 -0.92 -3.52 6.15
N MET A 65 -2.17 -3.38 5.67
CA MET A 65 -3.29 -2.99 6.53
C MET A 65 -3.62 -4.09 7.55
N ASP A 66 -3.56 -5.35 7.14
CA ASP A 66 -3.81 -6.50 8.00
C ASP A 66 -2.78 -6.62 9.12
N CYS A 67 -1.48 -6.44 8.80
CA CYS A 67 -0.42 -6.34 9.80
C CYS A 67 -0.67 -5.20 10.81
N ARG A 68 -1.11 -4.02 10.35
CA ARG A 68 -1.43 -2.89 11.22
C ARG A 68 -2.64 -3.17 12.12
N ARG A 69 -3.69 -3.82 11.59
CA ARG A 69 -4.84 -4.28 12.38
C ARG A 69 -4.42 -5.26 13.46
N HIS A 70 -3.60 -6.25 13.12
CA HIS A 70 -3.12 -7.24 14.09
C HIS A 70 -2.27 -6.61 15.22
N LEU A 71 -1.47 -5.59 14.91
CA LEU A 71 -0.70 -4.83 15.92
C LEU A 71 -1.59 -3.96 16.82
N ALA A 72 -2.69 -3.42 16.28
CA ALA A 72 -3.67 -2.66 17.04
C ALA A 72 -4.50 -3.58 17.95
N ASP A 73 -4.90 -4.75 17.44
CA ASP A 73 -5.64 -5.81 18.13
C ASP A 73 -4.76 -6.62 19.09
N ASN A 74 -3.90 -5.93 19.85
CA ASN A 74 -3.03 -6.58 20.80
C ASN A 74 -3.81 -6.92 22.09
N LYS A 75 -4.19 -8.19 22.23
CA LYS A 75 -4.85 -8.78 23.41
C LYS A 75 -4.21 -8.36 24.74
N HIS A 76 -2.88 -8.22 24.79
CA HIS A 76 -2.18 -7.82 26.01
C HIS A 76 -2.54 -6.40 26.45
N LYS A 77 -2.67 -5.45 25.50
CA LYS A 77 -3.08 -4.07 25.79
C LYS A 77 -4.50 -4.01 26.34
N TYR A 78 -5.42 -4.76 25.73
CA TYR A 78 -6.79 -4.88 26.24
C TYR A 78 -6.83 -5.46 27.65
N LYS A 79 -6.09 -6.54 27.91
CA LYS A 79 -6.01 -7.14 29.24
C LYS A 79 -5.49 -6.14 30.28
N LEU A 80 -4.45 -5.37 29.95
CA LEU A 80 -3.90 -4.35 30.84
C LEU A 80 -4.93 -3.25 31.14
N TYR A 81 -5.63 -2.75 30.12
CA TYR A 81 -6.69 -1.74 30.27
C TYR A 81 -7.81 -2.21 31.20
N PHE A 82 -8.35 -3.41 30.96
CA PHE A 82 -9.45 -3.95 31.77
C PHE A 82 -9.02 -4.30 33.20
N ASN A 83 -7.79 -4.80 33.40
CA ASN A 83 -7.26 -5.00 34.74
C ASN A 83 -7.14 -3.68 35.52
N LEU A 84 -6.68 -2.61 34.85
CA LEU A 84 -6.54 -1.29 35.45
C LEU A 84 -7.91 -0.67 35.78
N LEU A 85 -8.89 -0.86 34.90
CA LEU A 85 -10.29 -0.45 35.15
C LEU A 85 -10.86 -1.18 36.37
N HIS A 86 -10.68 -2.51 36.45
CA HIS A 86 -11.12 -3.31 37.59
C HIS A 86 -10.43 -2.92 38.91
N SER A 87 -9.17 -2.48 38.87
CA SER A 87 -8.46 -2.04 40.08
C SER A 87 -8.94 -0.70 40.63
N LYS A 88 -9.69 0.08 39.85
CA LYS A 88 -10.18 1.41 40.21
C LYS A 88 -11.66 1.44 40.64
N MET A 89 -12.40 0.36 40.35
CA MET A 89 -13.78 0.16 40.82
C MET A 89 -13.75 -0.60 42.14
#